data_AF-A0A952T0R5-F1
#
_entry.id   AF-A0A952T0R5-F1
#
_cell.length_a   1.000
_cell.length_b   1.000
_cell.length_c   1.000
_cell.angle_alpha   90.00
_cell.angle_beta   90.00
_cell.angle_gamma   90.00
#
_symmetry.space_group_name_H-M   'P 1'
#
loop_
_entity.id
_entity.type
_entity.pdbx_description
1 polymer ?
#
loop_
_entity_poly.entity_id
_entity_poly.type
_entity_poly.pdbx_seq_one_letter_code
_entity_poly.pdbx_strand_id
1 'polypeptide(L)'
;SLTYTCTPDDGVIGLIDPVHGPYVHSWWRSDARMHEKTKIFEPIPHGFRMTAHRPAKNSGPFHWIERIYGGPLSTTIDFLLPNQRVELMQCGSVWLANRLMSTPVSDMECRIDFSAYWCGLHWLPFGNLIFRTLTKMFLGQDERAMKHLAVGLRHKPSSMFLGDADMPARWYYKLKAAHLESVQTGRPFDHPLKERVTLRWRS
;
A
#
# COMPACT_ATOMS: atom_id res chain seq x y z
N SER A 1 -10.36 -7.94 -9.78
CA SER A 1 -10.72 -8.07 -8.36
C SER A 1 -10.25 -9.44 -7.87
N LEU A 2 -9.99 -9.56 -6.58
CA LEU A 2 -9.72 -10.80 -5.87
C LEU A 2 -10.57 -10.81 -4.60
N THR A 3 -10.97 -11.99 -4.12
CA THR A 3 -11.75 -12.12 -2.89
C THR A 3 -10.91 -12.81 -1.83
N TYR A 4 -10.80 -12.18 -0.66
CA TYR A 4 -10.03 -12.65 0.48
C TYR A 4 -10.96 -12.98 1.65
N THR A 5 -10.70 -14.10 2.32
CA THR A 5 -11.38 -14.47 3.56
C THR A 5 -10.69 -13.77 4.73
N CYS A 6 -11.08 -12.54 5.02
CA CYS A 6 -10.53 -11.75 6.13
C CYS A 6 -11.60 -10.77 6.65
N THR A 7 -11.38 -10.26 7.86
CA THR A 7 -12.24 -9.17 8.35
C THR A 7 -11.98 -7.89 7.55
N PRO A 8 -12.92 -6.94 7.54
CA PRO A 8 -12.75 -5.65 6.85
C PRO A 8 -11.49 -4.90 7.27
N ASP A 9 -11.13 -4.97 8.55
CA ASP A 9 -9.98 -4.26 9.10
C ASP A 9 -8.65 -4.94 8.72
N ASP A 10 -8.60 -6.27 8.69
CA ASP A 10 -7.43 -7.03 8.26
C ASP A 10 -7.14 -6.83 6.77
N GLY A 11 -8.19 -6.81 5.95
CA GLY A 11 -8.08 -6.55 4.52
C GLY A 11 -7.46 -5.18 4.22
N VAL A 12 -7.65 -4.21 5.12
CA VAL A 12 -7.06 -2.88 4.98
C VAL A 12 -5.61 -2.85 5.46
N ILE A 13 -5.28 -3.51 6.58
CA ILE A 13 -3.88 -3.61 7.03
C ILE A 13 -3.01 -4.26 5.95
N GLY A 14 -3.51 -5.32 5.30
CA GLY A 14 -2.80 -6.00 4.23
C GLY A 14 -2.45 -5.10 3.04
N LEU A 15 -3.24 -4.04 2.80
CA LEU A 15 -2.96 -3.02 1.79
C LEU A 15 -1.96 -1.97 2.30
N ILE A 16 -1.99 -1.66 3.60
CA ILE A 16 -1.23 -0.57 4.20
C ILE A 16 0.21 -0.95 4.48
N ASP A 17 0.47 -2.21 4.83
CA ASP A 17 1.76 -2.63 5.36
C ASP A 17 2.87 -2.53 4.30
N PRO A 18 3.87 -1.62 4.45
CA PRO A 18 5.02 -1.56 3.56
C PRO A 18 6.08 -2.64 3.87
N VAL A 19 5.90 -3.42 4.95
CA VAL A 19 6.89 -4.36 5.50
C VAL A 19 6.78 -5.74 4.88
N HIS A 20 5.62 -6.18 4.38
CA HIS A 20 5.50 -7.49 3.71
C HIS A 20 6.28 -7.60 2.39
N GLY A 21 6.57 -6.47 1.74
CA GLY A 21 7.17 -6.43 0.41
C GLY A 21 8.47 -7.25 0.20
N PRO A 22 9.45 -7.26 1.14
CA PRO A 22 10.65 -8.10 1.05
C PRO A 22 10.39 -9.59 1.32
N TYR A 23 9.32 -9.95 2.02
CA TYR A 23 9.09 -11.31 2.53
C TYR A 23 8.05 -12.11 1.72
N VAL A 24 7.07 -11.43 1.11
CA VAL A 24 6.00 -12.06 0.31
C VAL A 24 6.43 -12.26 -1.14
N HIS A 25 7.46 -11.53 -1.58
CA HIS A 25 7.76 -11.40 -3.00
C HIS A 25 9.18 -11.83 -3.38
N SER A 26 9.39 -13.14 -3.30
CA SER A 26 10.70 -13.78 -3.54
C SER A 26 11.13 -13.82 -5.01
N TRP A 27 10.24 -13.60 -5.98
CA TRP A 27 10.60 -13.71 -7.41
C TRP A 27 11.26 -12.45 -8.02
N TRP A 28 11.18 -11.29 -7.36
CA TRP A 28 11.82 -10.06 -7.86
C TRP A 28 12.90 -9.47 -6.95
N ARG A 29 13.19 -10.12 -5.82
CA ARG A 29 14.14 -9.62 -4.83
C ARG A 29 14.98 -10.78 -4.29
N SER A 30 16.30 -10.61 -4.30
CA SER A 30 17.24 -11.53 -3.67
C SER A 30 17.27 -11.35 -2.15
N ASP A 31 17.74 -12.39 -1.45
CA ASP A 31 17.67 -12.55 0.00
C ASP A 31 18.48 -11.52 0.82
N ALA A 32 17.90 -11.17 1.96
CA ALA A 32 18.29 -10.37 3.13
C ALA A 32 19.51 -9.41 3.07
N ARG A 33 19.26 -8.12 2.76
CA ARG A 33 19.92 -7.01 3.47
C ARG A 33 18.84 -6.08 4.05
N MET A 34 18.77 -6.02 5.38
CA MET A 34 17.91 -5.05 6.07
C MET A 34 18.48 -3.65 5.84
N HIS A 35 17.69 -2.79 5.20
CA HIS A 35 18.06 -1.39 4.98
C HIS A 35 17.27 -0.51 5.94
N GLU A 36 17.91 0.54 6.45
CA GLU A 36 17.18 1.61 7.13
C GLU A 36 16.30 2.31 6.10
N LYS A 37 15.00 2.37 6.41
CA LYS A 37 14.00 3.07 5.62
C LYS A 37 13.53 4.26 6.43
N THR A 38 13.70 5.44 5.85
CA THR A 38 13.09 6.66 6.35
C THR A 38 11.92 7.00 5.45
N LYS A 39 10.71 7.14 6.01
CA LYS A 39 9.52 7.58 5.28
C LYS A 39 8.88 8.74 6.01
N ILE A 40 8.42 9.72 5.25
CA ILE A 40 7.75 10.90 5.76
C ILE A 40 6.26 10.76 5.45
N PHE A 41 5.44 11.04 6.44
CA PHE A 41 3.99 10.99 6.35
C PHE A 41 3.40 12.37 6.65
N GLU A 42 2.37 12.76 5.93
CA GLU A 42 1.65 14.02 6.14
C GLU A 42 0.13 13.81 6.11
N PRO A 43 -0.65 14.60 6.86
CA PRO A 43 -2.10 14.51 6.81
C PRO A 43 -2.64 15.02 5.48
N ILE A 44 -3.69 14.37 4.98
CA ILE A 44 -4.45 14.80 3.81
C ILE A 44 -5.95 14.69 4.13
N PRO A 45 -6.85 15.32 3.34
CA PRO A 45 -8.28 15.13 3.54
C PRO A 45 -8.65 13.63 3.53
N HIS A 46 -9.33 13.18 4.59
CA HIS A 46 -9.78 11.79 4.75
C HIS A 46 -8.67 10.73 4.73
N GLY A 47 -7.42 11.08 5.04
CA GLY A 47 -6.31 10.15 4.91
C GLY A 47 -4.95 10.67 5.35
N PHE A 48 -3.91 9.91 5.07
CA PHE A 48 -2.53 10.39 5.20
C PHE A 48 -1.71 9.93 4.01
N ARG A 49 -0.74 10.75 3.63
CA ARG A 49 0.15 10.53 2.50
C ARG A 49 1.53 10.15 3.00
N MET A 50 2.07 9.05 2.50
CA MET A 50 3.52 8.83 2.47
C MET A 50 4.08 9.67 1.32
N THR A 51 4.86 10.70 1.66
CA THR A 51 5.34 11.68 0.68
C THR A 51 6.26 11.03 -0.36
N ALA A 52 6.45 11.74 -1.46
CA ALA A 52 7.34 11.35 -2.54
C ALA A 52 8.70 10.88 -2.00
N HIS A 53 9.03 9.64 -2.28
CA HIS A 53 10.28 9.03 -1.87
C HIS A 53 10.82 8.15 -2.99
N ARG A 54 12.13 7.96 -3.01
CA ARG A 54 12.74 7.03 -3.97
C ARG A 54 12.45 5.59 -3.54
N PRO A 55 11.98 4.72 -4.45
CA PRO A 55 11.92 3.28 -4.18
C PRO A 55 13.30 2.74 -3.79
N ALA A 56 13.33 1.66 -3.00
CA ALA A 56 14.60 1.04 -2.62
C ALA A 56 15.39 0.62 -3.89
N LYS A 57 16.71 0.82 -3.87
CA LYS A 57 17.65 0.73 -5.02
C LYS A 57 17.80 -0.66 -5.68
N ASN A 58 16.90 -1.62 -5.49
CA ASN A 58 17.19 -3.03 -5.76
C ASN A 58 16.31 -3.69 -6.83
N SER A 59 16.07 -3.05 -7.97
CA SER A 59 15.53 -3.77 -9.13
C SER A 59 15.99 -3.19 -10.47
N GLY A 60 16.64 -4.05 -11.27
CA GLY A 60 17.09 -3.77 -12.64
C GLY A 60 16.06 -3.10 -13.56
N PRO A 61 14.75 -3.45 -13.55
CA PRO A 61 13.77 -2.80 -14.41
C PRO A 61 13.56 -1.30 -14.10
N PHE A 62 13.66 -0.86 -12.83
CA PHE A 62 13.51 0.57 -12.53
C PHE A 62 14.68 1.40 -13.04
N HIS A 63 15.90 0.87 -13.02
CA HIS A 63 17.05 1.54 -13.64
C HIS A 63 16.90 1.71 -15.15
N TRP A 64 16.27 0.76 -15.83
CA TRP A 64 16.00 0.85 -17.26
C TRP A 64 14.99 1.96 -17.58
N ILE A 65 13.95 2.08 -16.76
CA ILE A 65 12.93 3.16 -16.87
C ILE A 65 13.56 4.54 -16.60
N GLU A 66 14.36 4.68 -15.53
CA GLU A 66 15.08 5.92 -15.23
C GLU A 66 15.99 6.34 -16.39
N ARG A 67 16.66 5.38 -17.04
CA ARG A 67 17.56 5.64 -18.18
C ARG A 67 16.82 6.09 -19.45
N ILE A 68 15.63 5.56 -19.71
CA ILE A 68 14.84 5.89 -20.91
C ILE A 68 14.10 7.20 -20.75
N TYR A 69 13.58 7.46 -19.55
CA TYR A 69 12.70 8.60 -19.30
C TYR A 69 13.38 9.73 -18.53
N GLY A 70 14.67 9.59 -18.20
CA GLY A 70 15.57 10.70 -17.87
C GLY A 70 15.32 11.37 -16.53
N GLY A 71 14.68 10.71 -15.57
CA GLY A 71 14.37 11.29 -14.26
C GLY A 71 14.51 10.27 -13.11
N PRO A 72 14.69 10.73 -11.86
CA PRO A 72 14.65 9.85 -10.70
C PRO A 72 13.22 9.31 -10.50
N LEU A 73 13.11 8.02 -10.22
CA LEU A 73 11.81 7.42 -9.88
C LEU A 73 11.38 7.88 -8.48
N SER A 74 10.20 8.48 -8.38
CA SER A 74 9.57 8.87 -7.13
C SER A 74 8.22 8.19 -6.94
N THR A 75 7.95 7.71 -5.74
CA THR A 75 6.68 7.07 -5.37
C THR A 75 6.02 7.85 -4.24
N THR A 76 4.73 8.15 -4.41
CA THR A 76 3.85 8.74 -3.39
C THR A 76 2.70 7.78 -3.12
N ILE A 77 2.33 7.58 -1.86
CA ILE A 77 1.24 6.65 -1.50
C ILE A 77 0.26 7.36 -0.57
N ASP A 78 -1.01 7.38 -0.93
CA ASP A 78 -2.10 7.93 -0.15
C ASP A 78 -2.94 6.80 0.45
N PHE A 79 -3.15 6.87 1.77
CA PHE A 79 -4.03 5.98 2.51
C PHE A 79 -5.29 6.74 2.87
N LEU A 80 -6.40 6.39 2.22
CA LEU A 80 -7.64 7.16 2.21
C LEU A 80 -8.80 6.33 2.76
N LEU A 81 -9.69 7.00 3.48
CA LEU A 81 -11.01 6.47 3.78
C LEU A 81 -11.93 6.57 2.54
N PRO A 82 -12.83 5.60 2.32
CA PRO A 82 -12.85 4.29 2.97
C PRO A 82 -11.95 3.29 2.23
N ASN A 83 -11.03 2.66 2.96
CA ASN A 83 -10.30 1.44 2.59
C ASN A 83 -9.52 1.50 1.27
N GLN A 84 -8.96 2.67 0.95
CA GLN A 84 -8.23 2.88 -0.30
C GLN A 84 -6.75 3.13 -0.04
N ARG A 85 -5.93 2.52 -0.90
CA ARG A 85 -4.51 2.86 -1.09
C ARG A 85 -4.32 3.29 -2.52
N VAL A 86 -3.91 4.54 -2.72
CA VAL A 86 -3.59 5.09 -4.04
C VAL A 86 -2.10 5.32 -4.11
N GLU A 87 -1.44 4.83 -5.14
CA GLU A 87 -0.01 4.98 -5.31
C GLU A 87 0.29 5.61 -6.67
N LEU A 88 1.13 6.63 -6.65
CA LEU A 88 1.60 7.34 -7.83
C LEU A 88 3.12 7.18 -7.94
N MET A 89 3.56 6.51 -9.01
CA MET A 89 4.96 6.40 -9.40
C MET A 89 5.22 7.35 -10.56
N GLN A 90 6.26 8.18 -10.48
CA GLN A 90 6.61 9.16 -11.51
C GLN A 90 8.10 9.06 -11.83
N CYS A 91 8.44 9.19 -13.10
CA CYS A 91 9.81 9.20 -13.60
C CYS A 91 9.90 10.12 -14.81
N GLY A 92 10.34 11.36 -14.61
CA GLY A 92 10.39 12.36 -15.70
C GLY A 92 8.99 12.63 -16.26
N SER A 93 8.80 12.41 -17.56
CA SER A 93 7.52 12.63 -18.25
C SER A 93 6.52 11.47 -18.15
N VAL A 94 6.92 10.33 -17.59
CA VAL A 94 6.06 9.14 -17.46
C VAL A 94 5.61 8.92 -16.02
N TRP A 95 4.45 8.29 -15.88
CA TRP A 95 3.86 8.00 -14.58
C TRP A 95 2.92 6.80 -14.62
N LEU A 96 2.75 6.16 -13.46
CA LEU A 96 1.81 5.07 -13.20
C LEU A 96 1.07 5.40 -11.92
N ALA A 97 -0.25 5.52 -12.00
CA ALA A 97 -1.15 5.62 -10.86
C ALA A 97 -1.86 4.27 -10.67
N ASN A 98 -1.87 3.75 -9.45
CA ASN A 98 -2.65 2.58 -9.10
C ASN A 98 -3.53 2.85 -7.87
N ARG A 99 -4.64 2.14 -7.77
CA ARG A 99 -5.55 2.15 -6.64
C ARG A 99 -5.87 0.72 -6.25
N LEU A 100 -5.68 0.42 -4.97
CA LEU A 100 -6.22 -0.75 -4.31
C LEU A 100 -7.35 -0.31 -3.38
N MET A 101 -8.48 -0.99 -3.45
CA MET A 101 -9.63 -0.74 -2.58
C MET A 101 -10.10 -2.05 -1.95
N SER A 102 -10.24 -2.07 -0.62
CA SER A 102 -10.86 -3.18 0.10
C SER A 102 -12.34 -2.92 0.34
N THR A 103 -13.18 -3.70 -0.34
CA THR A 103 -14.63 -3.65 -0.21
C THR A 103 -15.11 -4.82 0.64
N PRO A 104 -15.67 -4.60 1.84
CA PRO A 104 -16.27 -5.68 2.61
C PRO A 104 -17.50 -6.23 1.87
N VAL A 105 -17.54 -7.55 1.66
CA VAL A 105 -18.67 -8.28 1.06
C VAL A 105 -19.51 -8.95 2.15
N SER A 106 -18.85 -9.43 3.21
CA SER A 106 -19.47 -9.90 4.45
C SER A 106 -18.52 -9.65 5.63
N ASP A 107 -18.91 -10.02 6.85
CA ASP A 107 -18.08 -9.86 8.06
C ASP A 107 -16.72 -10.57 7.99
N MET A 108 -16.60 -11.60 7.15
CA MET A 108 -15.40 -12.43 6.98
C MET A 108 -14.93 -12.51 5.52
N GLU A 109 -15.45 -11.65 4.65
CA GLU A 109 -15.09 -11.63 3.23
C GLU A 109 -14.87 -10.21 2.73
N CYS A 110 -13.71 -9.97 2.13
CA CYS A 110 -13.35 -8.71 1.51
C CYS A 110 -12.97 -8.92 0.05
N ARG A 111 -13.49 -8.08 -0.83
CA ARG A 111 -13.06 -7.99 -2.22
C ARG A 111 -12.02 -6.89 -2.36
N ILE A 112 -10.84 -7.24 -2.89
CA ILE A 112 -9.81 -6.29 -3.27
C ILE A 112 -9.94 -5.96 -4.75
N ASP A 113 -10.14 -4.68 -5.03
CA ASP A 113 -10.22 -4.11 -6.36
C ASP A 113 -8.92 -3.35 -6.67
N PHE A 114 -8.16 -3.85 -7.65
CA PHE A 114 -6.98 -3.17 -8.18
C PHE A 114 -7.33 -2.49 -9.50
N SER A 115 -6.98 -1.22 -9.64
CA SER A 115 -7.10 -0.44 -10.87
C SER A 115 -5.80 0.32 -11.09
N ALA A 116 -5.31 0.37 -12.32
CA ALA A 116 -4.13 1.16 -12.65
C ALA A 116 -4.31 1.90 -13.97
N TYR A 117 -3.67 3.04 -14.04
CA TYR A 117 -3.63 3.91 -15.21
C TYR A 117 -2.22 4.50 -15.31
N TRP A 118 -1.70 4.63 -16.53
CA TRP A 118 -0.34 5.10 -16.73
C TRP A 118 -0.23 5.94 -18.00
N CYS A 119 0.81 6.77 -18.01
CA CYS A 119 1.28 7.48 -19.18
C CYS A 119 2.74 7.12 -19.41
N GLY A 120 3.03 6.56 -20.59
CA GLY A 120 4.35 6.03 -20.93
C GLY A 120 4.23 4.62 -21.48
N LEU A 121 5.28 4.13 -22.15
CA LEU A 121 5.37 2.77 -22.68
C LEU A 121 4.22 2.37 -23.66
N HIS A 122 3.44 3.32 -24.18
CA HIS A 122 2.36 3.07 -25.15
C HIS A 122 2.84 2.45 -26.47
N TRP A 123 4.15 2.55 -26.74
CA TRP A 123 4.81 1.94 -27.90
C TRP A 123 5.08 0.44 -27.72
N LEU A 124 4.95 -0.11 -26.50
CA LEU A 124 5.12 -1.54 -26.27
C LEU A 124 3.88 -2.30 -26.74
N PRO A 125 3.99 -3.17 -27.75
CA PRO A 125 2.86 -3.99 -28.17
C PRO A 125 2.45 -4.90 -27.01
N PHE A 126 1.14 -5.10 -26.84
CA PHE A 126 0.56 -5.92 -25.76
C PHE A 126 0.88 -5.45 -24.33
N GLY A 127 1.30 -4.19 -24.13
CA GLY A 127 1.63 -3.64 -22.80
C GLY A 127 0.51 -3.87 -21.76
N ASN A 128 -0.75 -3.66 -22.15
CA ASN A 128 -1.92 -3.96 -21.31
C ASN A 128 -2.00 -5.43 -20.87
N LEU A 129 -1.69 -6.38 -21.76
CA LEU A 129 -1.75 -7.81 -21.46
C LEU A 129 -0.61 -8.20 -20.51
N ILE A 130 0.61 -7.75 -20.79
CA ILE A 130 1.79 -7.99 -19.93
C ILE A 130 1.54 -7.41 -18.53
N PHE A 131 1.08 -6.16 -18.46
CA PHE A 131 0.77 -5.50 -17.19
C PHE A 131 -0.31 -6.25 -16.40
N ARG A 132 -1.39 -6.68 -17.05
CA ARG A 132 -2.46 -7.47 -16.40
C ARG A 132 -1.93 -8.80 -15.86
N THR A 133 -1.08 -9.50 -16.62
CA THR A 133 -0.50 -10.77 -16.19
C THR A 133 0.42 -10.58 -14.99
N LEU A 134 1.36 -9.63 -15.06
CA LEU A 134 2.27 -9.32 -13.95
C LEU A 134 1.52 -8.88 -12.69
N THR A 135 0.52 -8.01 -12.85
CA THR A 135 -0.35 -7.56 -11.75
C THR A 135 -1.08 -8.72 -11.10
N LYS A 136 -1.66 -9.64 -11.89
CA LYS A 136 -2.32 -10.83 -11.35
C LYS A 136 -1.36 -11.72 -10.58
N MET A 137 -0.13 -11.89 -11.07
CA MET A 137 0.89 -12.69 -10.38
C MET A 137 1.32 -12.03 -9.06
N PHE A 138 1.53 -10.70 -9.07
CA PHE A 138 1.86 -9.90 -7.88
C PHE A 138 0.76 -10.02 -6.82
N LEU A 139 -0.48 -9.67 -7.17
CA LEU A 139 -1.61 -9.69 -6.24
C LEU A 139 -1.95 -11.11 -5.77
N GLY A 140 -1.66 -12.13 -6.57
CA GLY A 140 -1.81 -13.53 -6.19
C GLY A 140 -0.79 -13.99 -5.13
N GLN A 141 0.35 -13.32 -4.98
CA GLN A 141 1.28 -13.54 -3.88
C GLN A 141 0.75 -12.94 -2.57
N ASP A 142 0.24 -11.71 -2.64
CA ASP A 142 -0.40 -11.03 -1.50
C ASP A 142 -1.62 -11.78 -1.01
N GLU A 143 -2.44 -12.32 -1.93
CA GLU A 143 -3.57 -13.18 -1.60
C GLU A 143 -3.16 -14.39 -0.75
N ARG A 144 -2.05 -15.05 -1.09
CA ARG A 144 -1.57 -16.22 -0.33
C ARG A 144 -1.11 -15.82 1.06
N ALA A 145 -0.37 -14.71 1.18
CA ALA A 145 0.06 -14.20 2.47
C ALA A 145 -1.13 -13.82 3.36
N MET A 146 -2.14 -13.14 2.79
CA MET A 146 -3.35 -12.77 3.51
C MET A 146 -4.19 -13.99 3.92
N LYS A 147 -4.25 -15.05 3.11
CA LYS A 147 -4.91 -16.32 3.49
C LYS A 147 -4.24 -16.95 4.71
N HIS A 148 -2.91 -16.95 4.78
CA HIS A 148 -2.19 -17.47 5.94
C HIS A 148 -2.39 -16.59 7.18
N LEU A 149 -2.37 -15.26 7.02
CA LEU A 149 -2.68 -14.32 8.10
C LEU A 149 -4.10 -14.56 8.65
N ALA A 150 -5.09 -14.73 7.78
CA ALA A 150 -6.47 -14.99 8.17
C ALA A 150 -6.63 -16.32 8.93
N VAL A 151 -5.86 -17.36 8.60
CA VAL A 151 -5.82 -18.61 9.39
C VAL A 151 -5.21 -18.38 10.78
N GLY A 152 -4.14 -17.58 10.87
CA GLY A 152 -3.54 -17.19 12.15
C GLY A 152 -4.49 -16.38 13.03
N LEU A 153 -5.17 -15.38 12.45
CA LEU A 153 -6.09 -14.50 13.17
C LEU A 153 -7.34 -15.19 13.72
N ARG A 154 -7.74 -16.36 13.18
CA ARG A 154 -8.78 -17.20 13.79
C ARG A 154 -8.47 -17.59 15.24
N HIS A 155 -7.19 -17.64 15.59
CA HIS A 155 -6.74 -17.97 16.94
C HIS A 155 -6.73 -16.75 17.88
N LYS A 156 -7.19 -15.58 17.41
CA LYS A 156 -7.21 -14.30 18.14
C LYS A 156 -5.91 -14.01 18.90
N PRO A 157 -4.73 -14.10 18.25
CA PRO A 157 -3.50 -13.69 18.90
C PRO A 157 -3.62 -12.21 19.28
N SER A 158 -3.06 -11.81 20.43
CA SER A 158 -2.95 -10.39 20.76
C SER A 158 -2.11 -9.71 19.67
N SER A 159 -2.71 -8.81 18.90
CA SER A 159 -2.00 -8.06 17.86
C SER A 159 -0.88 -7.24 18.50
N MET A 160 0.37 -7.62 18.24
CA MET A 160 1.54 -6.91 18.71
C MET A 160 2.04 -5.99 17.59
N PHE A 161 1.79 -4.69 17.74
CA PHE A 161 2.35 -3.70 16.82
C PHE A 161 3.80 -3.38 17.23
N LEU A 162 4.75 -3.67 16.35
CA LEU A 162 6.19 -3.47 16.49
C LEU A 162 6.60 -2.06 16.06
N GLY A 163 6.64 -1.14 17.03
CA GLY A 163 7.29 0.18 16.90
C GLY A 163 6.77 1.06 15.76
N ASP A 164 7.69 1.82 15.16
CA ASP A 164 7.38 2.83 14.12
C ASP A 164 6.83 2.24 12.82
N ALA A 165 7.12 0.96 12.52
CA ALA A 165 6.70 0.33 11.28
C ALA A 165 5.17 0.19 11.17
N ASP A 166 4.49 0.04 12.30
CA ASP A 166 3.04 -0.16 12.38
C ASP A 166 2.24 1.13 12.64
N MET A 167 2.92 2.26 12.75
CA MET A 167 2.27 3.56 12.94
C MET A 167 1.25 3.91 11.84
N PRO A 168 1.49 3.61 10.55
CA PRO A 168 0.47 3.82 9.51
C PRO A 168 -0.83 3.07 9.75
N ALA A 169 -0.76 1.79 10.17
CA ALA A 169 -1.94 0.99 10.48
C ALA A 169 -2.69 1.57 11.70
N ARG A 170 -1.94 1.96 12.75
CA ARG A 170 -2.51 2.62 13.94
C ARG A 170 -3.20 3.95 13.58
N TRP A 171 -2.60 4.76 12.72
CA TRP A 171 -3.20 6.01 12.26
C TRP A 171 -4.48 5.75 11.47
N TYR A 172 -4.49 4.73 10.62
CA TYR A 172 -5.69 4.39 9.86
C TYR A 172 -6.87 3.98 10.76
N TYR A 173 -6.63 3.17 11.81
CA TYR A 173 -7.67 2.85 12.79
C TYR A 173 -8.21 4.08 13.51
N LYS A 174 -7.31 4.96 13.98
CA LYS A 174 -7.71 6.22 14.63
C LYS A 174 -8.47 7.13 13.66
N LEU A 175 -8.08 7.15 12.39
CA LEU A 175 -8.72 7.95 11.34
C LEU A 175 -10.16 7.47 11.10
N LYS A 176 -10.35 6.15 10.99
CA LYS A 176 -11.67 5.52 10.85
C LYS A 176 -12.56 5.84 12.06
N ALA A 177 -12.04 5.68 13.28
CA ALA A 177 -12.76 5.99 14.52
C ALA A 177 -13.17 7.47 14.60
N ALA A 178 -12.24 8.39 14.33
CA ALA A 178 -12.52 9.83 14.33
C ALA A 178 -13.54 10.23 13.26
N HIS A 179 -13.52 9.56 12.09
CA HIS A 179 -14.50 9.81 11.04
C HIS A 179 -15.90 9.35 11.46
N LEU A 180 -16.00 8.16 12.05
CA LEU A 180 -17.26 7.65 12.60
C LEU A 180 -17.81 8.56 13.71
N GLU A 181 -16.97 9.03 14.64
CA GLU A 181 -17.39 9.95 15.69
C GLU A 181 -17.89 11.28 15.11
N SER A 182 -17.16 11.85 14.14
CA SER A 182 -17.57 13.09 13.46
C SER A 182 -18.92 12.94 12.77
N VAL A 183 -19.15 11.82 12.07
CA VAL A 183 -20.43 11.51 11.42
C VAL A 183 -21.56 11.32 12.45
N GLN A 184 -21.31 10.62 13.55
CA GLN A 184 -22.32 10.33 14.57
C GLN A 184 -22.70 11.55 15.42
N THR A 185 -21.73 12.41 15.72
CA THR A 185 -21.91 13.53 16.65
C THR A 185 -22.08 14.89 15.95
N GLY A 186 -21.81 14.97 14.64
CA GLY A 186 -21.77 16.22 13.88
C GLY A 186 -20.58 17.12 14.24
N ARG A 187 -19.66 16.66 15.10
CA ARG A 187 -18.46 17.43 15.47
C ARG A 187 -17.48 17.51 14.29
N PRO A 188 -16.64 18.56 14.22
CA PRO A 188 -15.56 18.62 13.24
C PRO A 188 -14.66 17.39 13.31
N PHE A 189 -14.26 16.90 12.15
CA PHE A 189 -13.39 15.73 12.04
C PHE A 189 -12.00 16.01 12.63
N ASP A 190 -11.66 15.28 13.70
CA ASP A 190 -10.36 15.41 14.34
C ASP A 190 -9.32 14.45 13.73
N HIS A 191 -8.48 14.98 12.84
CA HIS A 191 -7.48 14.17 12.14
C HIS A 191 -6.42 13.61 13.12
N PRO A 192 -6.13 12.30 13.15
CA PRO A 192 -5.20 11.71 14.13
C PRO A 192 -3.73 12.06 13.89
N LEU A 193 -3.38 12.41 12.66
CA LEU A 193 -2.08 12.96 12.28
C LEU A 193 -2.22 14.49 12.19
N LYS A 194 -1.57 15.25 13.08
CA LYS A 194 -1.69 16.72 13.10
C LYS A 194 -0.69 17.42 12.20
N GLU A 195 0.48 16.83 12.07
CA GLU A 195 1.62 17.39 11.37
C GLU A 195 2.38 16.31 10.61
N ARG A 196 3.40 16.74 9.86
CA ARG A 196 4.27 15.86 9.13
C ARG A 196 5.16 15.07 10.10
N VAL A 197 5.12 13.74 10.01
CA VAL A 197 5.89 12.82 10.87
C VAL A 197 6.89 12.02 10.03
N THR A 198 8.12 11.92 10.51
CA THR A 198 9.15 11.07 9.91
C THR A 198 9.27 9.78 10.70
N LEU A 199 9.03 8.65 10.06
CA LEU A 199 9.19 7.32 10.64
C LEU A 199 10.47 6.67 10.12
N ARG A 200 11.18 5.95 10.99
CA ARG A 200 12.40 5.21 10.64
C ARG A 200 12.32 3.79 11.15
N TRP A 201 12.59 2.83 10.27
CA TRP A 201 12.66 1.42 10.65
C TRP A 201 13.67 0.66 9.80
N ARG A 202 14.02 -0.57 10.21
CA ARG A 202 14.94 -1.45 9.48
C ARG A 202 14.17 -2.66 8.94
N SER A 203 14.18 -2.85 7.62
CA SER A 203 13.65 -4.07 6.95
C SER A 203 14.22 -4.28 5.56
#